data_AF-A0A7D4JA40-F1
#
_entry.id   AF-A0A7D4JA40-F1
#
_cell.length_a   1.000
_cell.length_b   1.000
_cell.length_c   1.000
_cell.angle_alpha   90.00
_cell.angle_beta   90.00
_cell.angle_gamma   90.00
#
_symmetry.space_group_name_H-M   'P 1'
#
loop_
_entity.id
_entity.type
_entity.pdbx_description
1 polymer ?
#
loop_
_entity_poly.entity_id
_entity_poly.type
_entity_poly.pdbx_seq_one_letter_code
_entity_poly.pdbx_strand_id
1 'polypeptide(L)'
;MPKSLSAFQKLKYENIEEYEKLKDHVFIQNNFNKGIWKDKVNFDKQKRHMQSTAGENKSYFYDDIDIEKLYNDYKMTGRIEKDRKGNRKSTEKITLNEKKELGIDFYTNRSINAITIHYGKTGVHLVPTFFDTGE
;
A
#
# COMPACT_ATOMS: atom_id res chain seq x y z
N MET A 1 13.28 -1.66 -12.06
CA MET A 1 14.23 -2.79 -12.02
C MET A 1 15.54 -2.39 -12.71
N PRO A 2 16.71 -2.66 -12.13
CA PRO A 2 18.00 -2.37 -12.77
C PRO A 2 18.18 -3.24 -14.03
N LYS A 3 18.74 -2.65 -15.09
CA LYS A 3 18.88 -3.28 -16.42
C LYS A 3 20.29 -3.85 -16.70
N SER A 4 21.23 -3.67 -15.77
CA SER A 4 22.61 -4.16 -15.88
C SER A 4 23.20 -4.47 -14.50
N LEU A 5 24.27 -5.28 -14.47
CA LEU A 5 24.97 -5.60 -13.23
C LEU A 5 25.53 -4.34 -12.55
N SER A 6 26.12 -3.43 -13.32
CA SER A 6 26.64 -2.16 -12.79
C SER A 6 25.52 -1.32 -12.17
N ALA A 7 24.37 -1.20 -12.83
CA ALA A 7 23.23 -0.48 -12.27
C ALA A 7 22.69 -1.13 -10.99
N PHE A 8 22.68 -2.47 -10.93
CA PHE A 8 22.32 -3.19 -9.71
C PHE A 8 23.33 -2.97 -8.57
N GLN A 9 24.63 -3.00 -8.87
CA GLN A 9 25.68 -2.75 -7.88
C GLN A 9 25.59 -1.33 -7.31
N LYS A 10 25.46 -0.31 -8.17
CA LYS A 10 25.24 1.07 -7.74
C LYS A 10 24.01 1.20 -6.84
N LEU A 11 22.88 0.65 -7.28
CA LEU A 11 21.67 0.65 -6.46
C LEU A 11 21.92 0.02 -5.08
N LYS A 12 22.53 -1.17 -5.04
CA LYS A 12 22.74 -1.92 -3.79
C LYS A 12 23.69 -1.24 -2.81
N TYR A 13 24.77 -0.64 -3.30
CA TYR A 13 25.86 -0.14 -2.46
C TYR A 13 25.85 1.38 -2.28
N GLU A 14 25.21 2.13 -3.19
CA GLU A 14 25.16 3.60 -3.16
C GLU A 14 23.76 4.13 -2.80
N ASN A 15 22.68 3.36 -3.04
CA ASN A 15 21.30 3.77 -2.74
C ASN A 15 20.51 2.67 -2.01
N ILE A 16 20.88 2.46 -0.75
CA ILE A 16 20.34 1.40 0.12
C ILE A 16 18.81 1.50 0.26
N GLU A 17 18.25 2.72 0.33
CA GLU A 17 16.80 2.89 0.49
C GLU A 17 16.04 2.38 -0.73
N GLU A 18 16.46 2.78 -1.93
CA GLU A 18 15.86 2.35 -3.19
C GLU A 18 16.10 0.85 -3.44
N TYR A 19 17.24 0.31 -3.02
CA TYR A 19 17.49 -1.13 -3.02
C TYR A 19 16.51 -1.88 -2.11
N GLU A 20 16.21 -1.36 -0.92
CA GLU A 20 15.22 -1.96 -0.03
C GLU A 20 13.80 -1.84 -0.59
N LYS A 21 13.45 -0.76 -1.33
CA LYS A 21 12.16 -0.63 -2.04
C LYS A 21 12.05 -1.69 -3.13
N LEU A 22 13.12 -1.88 -3.91
CA LEU A 22 13.20 -2.91 -4.93
C LEU A 22 12.95 -4.32 -4.35
N LYS A 23 13.52 -4.63 -3.19
CA LYS A 23 13.29 -5.93 -2.53
C LYS A 23 11.83 -6.12 -2.11
N ASP A 24 11.14 -5.07 -1.69
CA ASP A 24 9.73 -5.13 -1.34
C ASP A 24 8.85 -5.31 -2.59
N HIS A 25 9.13 -4.57 -3.67
CA HIS A 25 8.49 -4.76 -4.98
C HIS A 25 8.60 -6.22 -5.46
N VAL A 26 9.82 -6.77 -5.46
CA VAL A 26 10.07 -8.16 -5.88
C VAL A 26 9.34 -9.16 -4.97
N PHE A 27 9.26 -8.89 -3.65
CA PHE A 27 8.52 -9.73 -2.73
C PHE A 27 7.03 -9.77 -3.05
N ILE A 28 6.39 -8.63 -3.31
CA ILE A 28 4.97 -8.56 -3.67
C ILE A 28 4.74 -9.29 -5.00
N GLN A 29 5.51 -8.96 -6.04
CA GLN A 29 5.38 -9.56 -7.36
C GLN A 29 5.55 -11.10 -7.31
N ASN A 30 6.48 -11.60 -6.50
CA ASN A 30 6.67 -13.05 -6.33
C ASN A 30 5.47 -13.73 -5.66
N ASN A 31 4.79 -13.07 -4.72
CA ASN A 31 3.59 -13.63 -4.11
C ASN A 31 2.41 -13.68 -5.10
N PHE A 32 2.31 -12.70 -6.00
CA PHE A 32 1.35 -12.73 -7.11
C PHE A 32 1.65 -13.83 -8.10
N ASN A 33 2.91 -13.93 -8.56
CA ASN A 33 3.33 -14.95 -9.53
C ASN A 33 3.12 -16.37 -9.00
N LYS A 34 3.26 -16.58 -7.69
CA LYS A 34 3.02 -17.87 -7.02
C LYS A 34 1.53 -18.13 -6.68
N GLY A 35 0.64 -17.18 -6.95
CA GLY A 35 -0.78 -17.28 -6.59
C GLY A 35 -1.05 -17.28 -5.07
N ILE A 36 -0.07 -16.88 -4.26
CA ILE A 36 -0.23 -16.76 -2.80
C ILE A 36 -1.17 -15.60 -2.48
N TRP A 37 -1.02 -14.50 -3.22
CA TRP A 37 -1.91 -13.34 -3.17
C TRP A 37 -2.62 -13.15 -4.50
N LYS A 38 -3.86 -12.70 -4.44
CA LYS A 38 -4.65 -12.37 -5.62
C LYS A 38 -4.53 -10.89 -5.92
N ASP A 39 -3.98 -10.55 -7.08
CA ASP A 39 -3.78 -9.19 -7.59
C ASP A 39 -5.09 -8.59 -8.12
N LYS A 40 -6.05 -8.34 -7.22
CA LYS A 40 -7.35 -7.71 -7.51
C LYS A 40 -7.99 -7.22 -6.21
N VAL A 41 -8.72 -6.10 -6.25
CA VAL A 41 -9.49 -5.62 -5.10
C VAL A 41 -10.59 -6.61 -4.73
N ASN A 42 -10.71 -6.87 -3.44
CA ASN A 42 -11.80 -7.62 -2.84
C ASN A 42 -12.85 -6.63 -2.30
N PHE A 43 -13.86 -6.33 -3.11
CA PHE A 43 -14.89 -5.34 -2.78
C PHE A 43 -15.68 -5.69 -1.50
N ASP A 44 -15.86 -6.96 -1.17
CA ASP A 44 -16.55 -7.34 0.08
C ASP A 44 -15.77 -6.95 1.32
N LYS A 45 -14.44 -7.04 1.28
CA LYS A 45 -13.58 -6.50 2.34
C LYS A 45 -13.48 -4.98 2.27
N GLN A 46 -13.42 -4.42 1.05
CA GLN A 46 -13.29 -2.98 0.82
C GLN A 46 -14.46 -2.17 1.39
N LYS A 47 -15.69 -2.71 1.36
CA LYS A 47 -16.88 -2.06 1.96
C LYS A 47 -16.65 -1.54 3.38
N ARG A 48 -15.78 -2.16 4.17
CA ARG A 48 -15.46 -1.71 5.54
C ARG A 48 -14.73 -0.36 5.60
N HIS A 49 -14.30 0.16 4.45
CA HIS A 49 -13.48 1.35 4.28
C HIS A 49 -14.04 2.31 3.20
N MET A 50 -15.33 2.20 2.86
CA MET A 50 -16.02 3.15 1.98
C MET A 50 -17.01 4.00 2.79
N GLN A 51 -17.22 5.26 2.43
CA GLN A 51 -17.97 6.24 3.21
C GLN A 51 -19.38 5.76 3.61
N SER A 52 -20.15 5.20 2.68
CA SER A 52 -21.52 4.74 2.96
C SER A 52 -21.61 3.42 3.72
N THR A 53 -20.54 2.61 3.74
CA THR A 53 -20.56 1.24 4.29
C THR A 53 -19.56 1.00 5.41
N ALA A 54 -18.70 1.97 5.71
CA ALA A 54 -17.82 1.94 6.85
C ALA A 54 -18.65 1.93 8.13
N GLY A 55 -18.29 1.03 9.05
CA GLY A 55 -18.87 1.04 10.39
C GLY A 55 -18.41 2.25 11.18
N GLU A 56 -19.07 2.50 12.31
CA GLU A 56 -18.68 3.55 13.25
C GLU A 56 -17.19 3.46 13.62
N ASN A 57 -16.57 4.63 13.81
CA ASN A 57 -15.19 4.78 14.27
C ASN A 57 -14.14 4.18 13.31
N LYS A 58 -14.35 4.30 12.00
CA LYS A 58 -13.42 3.83 10.96
C LYS A 58 -13.08 4.91 9.95
N SER A 59 -11.82 4.92 9.55
CA SER A 59 -11.36 5.66 8.38
C SER A 59 -12.01 5.11 7.11
N TYR A 60 -12.33 5.98 6.16
CA TYR A 60 -13.03 5.63 4.93
C TYR A 60 -12.53 6.45 3.73
N PHE A 61 -12.63 5.86 2.54
CA PHE A 61 -12.57 6.56 1.26
C PHE A 61 -13.95 7.12 0.91
N TYR A 62 -14.02 8.23 0.16
CA TYR A 62 -15.28 8.69 -0.41
C TYR A 62 -15.83 7.69 -1.44
N ASP A 63 -17.15 7.63 -1.58
CA ASP A 63 -17.82 6.61 -2.41
C ASP A 63 -17.60 6.79 -3.92
N ASP A 64 -17.18 7.97 -4.36
CA ASP A 64 -16.86 8.31 -5.75
C ASP A 64 -15.42 7.91 -6.16
N ILE A 65 -14.60 7.48 -5.21
CA ILE A 65 -13.22 7.05 -5.49
C ILE A 65 -13.19 5.68 -6.16
N ASP A 66 -12.54 5.62 -7.33
CA ASP A 66 -12.22 4.37 -8.00
C ASP A 66 -11.09 3.63 -7.27
N ILE A 67 -11.48 2.73 -6.36
CA ILE A 67 -10.54 1.93 -5.56
C ILE A 67 -9.67 1.00 -6.41
N GLU A 68 -10.18 0.44 -7.51
CA GLU A 68 -9.40 -0.47 -8.36
C GLU A 68 -8.32 0.31 -9.12
N LYS A 69 -8.65 1.51 -9.62
CA LYS A 69 -7.66 2.41 -10.19
C LYS A 69 -6.62 2.84 -9.14
N LEU A 70 -7.08 3.27 -7.97
CA LEU A 70 -6.19 3.68 -6.87
C LEU A 70 -5.23 2.56 -6.46
N TYR A 71 -5.73 1.33 -6.37
CA TYR A 71 -4.91 0.15 -6.12
C TYR A 71 -3.84 -0.04 -7.20
N ASN A 72 -4.22 0.02 -8.48
CA ASN A 72 -3.28 -0.21 -9.58
C ASN A 72 -2.26 0.92 -9.73
N ASP A 73 -2.63 2.15 -9.42
CA ASP A 73 -1.72 3.31 -9.45
C ASP A 73 -0.63 3.20 -8.35
N TYR A 74 -0.96 2.64 -7.18
CA TYR A 74 -0.08 2.69 -6.01
C TYR A 74 0.52 1.36 -5.54
N LYS A 75 0.02 0.19 -5.99
CA LYS A 75 0.58 -1.10 -5.55
C LYS A 75 2.08 -1.20 -5.86
N MET A 76 2.85 -1.76 -4.93
CA MET A 76 4.31 -1.91 -5.05
C MET A 76 5.11 -0.61 -5.13
N THR A 77 4.52 0.54 -4.74
CA THR A 77 5.22 1.84 -4.68
C THR A 77 5.68 2.19 -3.26
N GLY A 78 5.10 1.55 -2.26
CA GLY A 78 5.34 1.80 -0.85
C GLY A 78 6.38 0.89 -0.22
N ARG A 79 6.25 0.69 1.10
CA ARG A 79 7.14 -0.15 1.92
C ARG A 79 6.36 -1.29 2.54
N ILE A 80 6.87 -2.51 2.43
CA ILE A 80 6.29 -3.65 3.15
C ILE A 80 6.62 -3.54 4.63
N GLU A 81 5.61 -3.63 5.48
CA GLU A 81 5.81 -3.69 6.92
C GLU A 81 6.59 -4.96 7.29
N LYS A 82 7.47 -4.84 8.29
CA LYS A 82 8.21 -5.96 8.84
C LYS A 82 7.74 -6.24 10.27
N ASP A 83 7.71 -7.51 10.66
CA ASP A 83 7.50 -7.88 12.05
C ASP A 83 8.75 -7.56 12.91
N ARG A 84 8.67 -7.80 14.23
CA ARG A 84 9.79 -7.58 15.17
C ARG A 84 11.03 -8.43 14.85
N LYS A 85 10.91 -9.48 14.04
CA LYS A 85 12.00 -10.36 13.61
C LYS A 85 12.54 -9.98 12.22
N GLY A 86 12.00 -8.93 11.59
CA GLY A 86 12.39 -8.47 10.26
C GLY A 86 11.71 -9.22 9.11
N ASN A 87 10.76 -10.11 9.37
CA ASN A 87 10.02 -10.81 8.32
C ASN A 87 9.01 -9.86 7.68
N ARG A 88 8.92 -9.92 6.35
CA ARG A 88 7.94 -9.15 5.58
C ARG A 88 6.51 -9.64 5.86
N LYS A 89 5.62 -8.71 6.17
CA LYS A 89 4.18 -8.93 6.31
C LYS A 89 3.49 -8.85 4.95
N SER A 90 2.18 -9.11 4.93
CA SER A 90 1.31 -8.92 3.77
C SER A 90 0.69 -7.51 3.72
N THR A 91 1.33 -6.53 4.33
CA THR A 91 0.86 -5.15 4.41
C THR A 91 1.91 -4.20 3.85
N GLU A 92 1.48 -3.34 2.93
CA GLU A 92 2.30 -2.29 2.32
C GLU A 92 1.77 -0.93 2.74
N LYS A 93 2.66 -0.07 3.22
CA LYS A 93 2.39 1.32 3.57
C LYS A 93 2.79 2.24 2.43
N ILE A 94 1.87 3.07 1.98
CA ILE A 94 2.05 4.00 0.88
C ILE A 94 1.71 5.41 1.38
N THR A 95 2.63 6.34 1.21
CA THR A 95 2.35 7.77 1.37
C THR A 95 1.84 8.30 0.04
N LEU A 96 0.76 9.08 0.09
CA LEU A 96 0.18 9.73 -1.06
C LEU A 96 0.85 11.07 -1.27
N ASN A 97 1.36 11.30 -2.48
CA ASN A 97 1.99 12.57 -2.85
C ASN A 97 0.97 13.62 -3.35
N GLU A 98 -0.29 13.22 -3.51
CA GLU A 98 -1.33 14.08 -4.08
C GLU A 98 -2.14 14.76 -2.98
N LYS A 99 -2.45 16.06 -3.17
CA LYS A 99 -3.42 16.80 -2.34
C LYS A 99 -4.88 16.39 -2.60
N LYS A 100 -5.13 15.23 -3.22
CA LYS A 100 -6.49 14.79 -3.50
C LYS A 100 -7.14 14.35 -2.20
N GLU A 101 -8.30 14.91 -1.91
CA GLU A 101 -9.13 14.45 -0.81
C GLU A 101 -9.76 13.10 -1.21
N LEU A 102 -9.11 12.01 -0.84
CA LEU A 102 -9.56 10.65 -1.16
C LEU A 102 -10.48 10.06 -0.08
N GLY A 103 -10.52 10.67 1.09
CA GLY A 103 -11.26 10.16 2.24
C GLY A 103 -10.82 10.80 3.55
N ILE A 104 -11.34 10.27 4.65
CA ILE A 104 -11.09 10.75 6.01
C ILE A 104 -10.45 9.65 6.85
N ASP A 105 -9.41 10.02 7.58
CA ASP A 105 -8.87 9.21 8.66
C ASP A 105 -9.63 9.53 9.95
N PHE A 106 -10.27 8.50 10.54
CA PHE A 106 -11.11 8.69 11.72
C PHE A 106 -10.29 9.14 12.95
N TYR A 107 -9.06 8.64 13.10
CA TYR A 107 -8.26 8.90 14.30
C TYR A 107 -7.78 10.34 14.39
N THR A 108 -7.46 10.94 13.25
CA THR A 108 -7.00 12.33 13.16
C THR A 108 -8.11 13.30 12.75
N ASN A 109 -9.23 12.79 12.23
CA ASN A 109 -10.30 13.55 11.59
C ASN A 109 -9.79 14.48 10.47
N ARG A 110 -8.75 14.03 9.75
CA ARG A 110 -8.13 14.75 8.63
C ARG A 110 -8.35 13.97 7.33
N SER A 111 -8.19 14.67 6.21
CA SER A 111 -8.08 13.96 4.94
C SER A 111 -6.87 13.03 4.96
N ILE A 112 -7.05 11.84 4.37
CA ILE A 112 -5.97 10.86 4.34
C ILE A 112 -4.79 11.35 3.51
N ASN A 113 -3.58 11.06 3.98
CA ASN A 113 -2.34 11.28 3.23
C ASN A 113 -1.61 9.96 2.94
N ALA A 114 -2.23 8.83 3.29
CA ALA A 114 -1.61 7.52 3.17
C ALA A 114 -2.64 6.40 3.01
N ILE A 115 -2.17 5.27 2.50
CA ILE A 115 -2.94 4.06 2.33
C ILE A 115 -2.12 2.89 2.85
N THR A 116 -2.76 1.96 3.56
CA THR A 116 -2.20 0.63 3.79
C THR A 116 -2.90 -0.38 2.89
N ILE A 117 -2.16 -1.04 1.99
CA ILE A 117 -2.67 -2.15 1.19
C ILE A 117 -2.48 -3.45 1.97
N HIS A 118 -3.56 -4.17 2.18
CA HIS A 118 -3.54 -5.51 2.76
C HIS A 118 -3.68 -6.56 1.65
N TYR A 119 -2.61 -7.33 1.44
CA TYR A 119 -2.58 -8.44 0.50
C TYR A 119 -3.13 -9.73 1.11
N GLY A 120 -3.80 -10.55 0.28
CA GLY A 120 -4.31 -11.83 0.72
C GLY A 120 -4.76 -12.75 -0.43
N LYS A 121 -5.08 -13.99 -0.08
CA LYS A 121 -5.49 -15.04 -1.04
C LYS A 121 -6.79 -14.70 -1.79
N THR A 122 -7.73 -14.02 -1.14
CA THR A 122 -9.04 -13.67 -1.72
C THR A 122 -9.05 -12.34 -2.47
N GLY A 123 -7.91 -11.64 -2.52
CA GLY A 123 -7.78 -10.29 -3.06
C GLY A 123 -7.25 -9.32 -2.02
N VAL A 124 -7.14 -8.05 -2.41
CA VAL A 124 -6.62 -6.96 -1.59
C VAL A 124 -7.74 -6.09 -1.04
N HIS A 125 -7.46 -5.32 0.01
CA HIS A 125 -8.25 -4.15 0.37
C HIS A 125 -7.32 -3.03 0.80
N LEU A 126 -7.77 -1.81 0.59
CA LEU A 126 -7.06 -0.59 0.90
C LEU A 126 -7.66 -0.02 2.19
N VAL A 127 -6.80 0.31 3.14
CA VAL A 127 -7.18 0.98 4.38
C VAL A 127 -6.72 2.43 4.30
N PRO A 128 -7.65 3.41 4.31
CA PRO A 128 -7.34 4.83 4.33
C PRO A 128 -6.74 5.18 5.69
N THR A 129 -5.65 5.96 5.71
CA THR A 129 -4.96 6.29 6.96
C THR A 129 -4.23 7.63 6.86
N PHE A 130 -3.76 8.12 8.01
CA PHE A 130 -2.91 9.30 8.11
C PHE A 130 -1.56 8.89 8.70
N PHE A 131 -0.47 9.16 7.98
CA PHE A 131 0.88 9.05 8.51
C PHE A 131 1.35 10.44 8.91
N ASP A 132 1.77 10.59 10.16
CA ASP A 132 2.44 11.81 10.60
C ASP A 132 3.79 11.90 9.89
N THR A 133 3.91 12.88 9.01
CA THR A 133 5.14 13.13 8.23
C THR A 133 6.09 14.09 8.95
N GLY A 134 5.73 14.58 10.14
CA GLY A 134 6.60 15.43 10.96
C GLY A 134 6.85 16.82 10.38
N GLU A 135 5.92 17.36 9.60
CA GLU A 135 5.92 18.78 9.19
C GLU A 135 5.38 19.71 10.30
#